data_AF-A0A7C0UZF4-F1
#
_entry.id   AF-A0A7C0UZF4-F1
#
_cell.length_a   1.000
_cell.length_b   1.000
_cell.length_c   1.000
_cell.angle_alpha   90.00
_cell.angle_beta   90.00
_cell.angle_gamma   90.00
#
_symmetry.space_group_name_H-M   'P 1'
#
loop_
_entity.id
_entity.type
_entity.pdbx_description
1 polymer ?
#
loop_
_entity_poly.entity_id
_entity_poly.type
_entity_poly.pdbx_seq_one_letter_code
_entity_poly.pdbx_strand_id
1 'polypeptide(L)'
;MNITAEEIVRLFEEDVRARRRLAELLMSEPDVRLALANAILREVATKEDLRGLRDELKTYMDAKVEGLEKRVNGVDQRVSDLAALVRASLIAIVVTLASTILTPLILKLLGLL
;
A
#
# COMPACT_ATOMS: atom_id res chain seq x y z
N MET A 1 57.83 -18.60 34.70
CA MET A 1 57.54 -17.80 33.49
C MET A 1 56.25 -17.06 33.75
N ASN A 2 56.24 -15.73 33.67
CA ASN A 2 55.01 -14.94 33.82
C ASN A 2 54.45 -14.67 32.42
N ILE A 3 53.31 -15.27 32.12
CA ILE A 3 52.54 -14.96 30.91
C ILE A 3 51.92 -13.57 31.11
N THR A 4 52.05 -12.71 30.11
CA THR A 4 51.40 -11.38 30.11
C THR A 4 49.98 -11.44 29.57
N ALA A 5 49.12 -10.48 29.92
CA ALA A 5 47.76 -10.39 29.37
C ALA A 5 47.76 -10.25 27.83
N GLU A 6 48.77 -9.57 27.30
CA GLU A 6 48.97 -9.36 25.87
C GLU A 6 49.35 -10.66 25.14
N GLU A 7 50.20 -11.50 25.76
CA GLU A 7 50.47 -12.84 25.26
C GLU A 7 49.24 -13.75 25.30
N ILE A 8 48.39 -13.63 26.31
CA ILE A 8 47.12 -14.39 26.37
C ILE A 8 46.23 -14.04 25.17
N VAL A 9 46.09 -12.74 24.86
CA VAL A 9 45.31 -12.29 23.70
C VAL A 9 45.91 -12.83 22.40
N ARG A 10 47.23 -12.72 22.21
CA ARG A 10 47.92 -13.26 21.02
C ARG A 10 47.68 -14.76 20.83
N LEU A 11 47.75 -15.54 21.92
CA LEU A 11 47.49 -16.99 21.87
C LEU A 11 46.06 -17.32 21.43
N PHE A 12 45.08 -16.51 21.82
CA PHE A 12 43.71 -16.65 21.32
C PHE A 12 43.58 -16.20 19.86
N GLU A 13 44.21 -15.12 19.45
CA GLU A 13 44.17 -14.66 18.06
C GLU A 13 44.71 -15.72 17.09
N GLU A 14 45.82 -16.36 17.45
CA GLU A 14 46.46 -17.41 16.65
C GLU A 14 45.65 -18.73 16.61
N ASP A 15 44.87 -19.07 17.65
CA ASP A 15 44.06 -20.29 17.71
C ASP A 15 42.54 -20.03 17.68
N VAL A 16 41.94 -20.24 16.50
CA VAL A 16 40.49 -20.15 16.26
C VAL A 16 39.67 -21.09 17.16
N ARG A 17 40.18 -22.30 17.46
CA ARG A 17 39.46 -23.27 18.31
C ARG A 17 39.42 -22.77 19.75
N ALA A 18 40.53 -22.23 20.24
CA ALA A 18 40.59 -21.63 21.57
C ALA A 18 39.61 -20.44 21.69
N ARG A 19 39.55 -19.55 20.70
CA ARG A 19 38.57 -18.46 20.65
C ARG A 19 37.13 -18.94 20.67
N ARG A 20 36.80 -19.93 19.85
CA ARG A 20 35.46 -20.50 19.79
C ARG A 20 35.07 -21.14 21.13
N ARG A 21 36.00 -21.87 21.75
CA ARG A 21 35.76 -22.48 23.07
C ARG A 21 35.56 -21.44 24.17
N LEU A 22 36.34 -20.36 24.15
CA LEU A 22 36.15 -19.25 25.08
C LEU A 22 34.78 -18.59 24.88
N ALA A 23 34.36 -18.33 23.64
CA ALA A 23 33.04 -17.79 23.34
C ALA A 23 31.91 -18.73 23.80
N GLU A 24 32.04 -20.04 23.60
CA GLU A 24 31.09 -21.04 24.10
C GLU A 24 30.97 -21.00 25.63
N LEU A 25 32.10 -20.90 26.35
CA LEU A 25 32.11 -20.79 27.81
C LEU A 25 31.42 -19.50 28.28
N LEU A 26 31.75 -18.36 27.66
CA LEU A 26 31.10 -17.08 27.98
C LEU A 26 29.59 -17.12 27.71
N MET A 27 29.16 -17.76 26.62
CA MET A 27 27.73 -17.93 26.31
C MET A 27 27.03 -18.99 27.17
N SER A 28 27.78 -19.81 27.90
CA SER A 28 27.20 -20.77 28.86
C SER A 28 26.68 -20.06 30.10
N GLU A 29 27.32 -18.94 30.47
CA GLU A 29 26.93 -18.10 31.60
C GLU A 29 25.57 -17.40 31.34
N PRO A 30 24.55 -17.64 32.18
CA PRO A 30 23.22 -17.03 32.00
C PRO A 30 23.25 -15.51 31.94
N ASP A 31 24.08 -14.87 32.76
CA ASP A 31 24.17 -13.41 32.86
C ASP A 31 24.75 -12.77 31.59
N VAL A 32 25.77 -13.40 31.00
CA VAL A 32 26.36 -12.94 29.74
C VAL A 32 25.36 -13.07 28.59
N ARG A 33 24.63 -14.19 28.52
CA ARG A 33 23.56 -14.34 27.52
C ARG A 33 22.46 -13.31 27.70
N LEU A 34 22.05 -13.04 28.94
CA LEU A 34 21.00 -12.07 29.23
C LEU A 34 21.44 -10.65 28.86
N ALA A 35 22.68 -10.28 29.19
CA ALA A 35 23.27 -9.01 28.80
C ALA A 35 23.32 -8.85 27.27
N LEU A 36 23.74 -9.90 26.54
CA LEU A 36 23.78 -9.90 25.08
C LEU A 36 22.38 -9.83 24.46
N ALA A 37 21.41 -10.60 24.99
CA ALA A 37 20.04 -10.57 24.54
C ALA A 37 19.41 -9.19 24.75
N ASN A 38 19.62 -8.56 25.91
CA ASN A 38 19.13 -7.21 26.19
C ASN A 38 19.77 -6.16 25.28
N ALA A 39 21.06 -6.29 24.97
CA ALA A 39 21.74 -5.41 24.01
C ALA A 39 21.13 -5.54 22.60
N ILE A 40 20.93 -6.78 22.12
CA ILE A 40 20.34 -7.04 20.80
C ILE A 40 18.88 -6.56 20.74
N LEU A 41 18.07 -6.83 21.76
CA LEU A 41 16.66 -6.43 21.81
C LEU A 41 16.48 -4.91 21.69
N ARG A 42 17.49 -4.11 22.07
CA ARG A 42 17.46 -2.64 21.91
C ARG A 42 17.70 -2.18 20.47
N GLU A 43 18.26 -3.03 19.63
CA GLU A 43 18.66 -2.69 18.24
C GLU A 43 17.75 -3.33 17.19
N VAL A 44 16.87 -4.26 17.58
CA VAL A 44 16.00 -5.00 16.65
C VAL A 44 14.54 -4.61 16.83
N ALA A 45 13.82 -4.50 15.72
CA ALA A 45 12.37 -4.39 15.76
C ALA A 45 11.77 -5.69 16.31
N THR A 46 10.88 -5.57 17.29
CA THR A 46 10.20 -6.72 17.87
C THR A 46 9.05 -7.17 16.97
N LYS A 47 8.55 -8.40 17.21
CA LYS A 47 7.36 -8.90 16.50
C LYS A 47 6.12 -8.05 16.81
N GLU A 48 6.08 -7.39 17.95
CA GLU A 48 4.98 -6.51 18.35
C GLU A 48 5.00 -5.22 17.53
N ASP A 49 6.18 -4.60 17.37
CA ASP A 49 6.35 -3.42 16.51
C ASP A 49 5.91 -3.71 15.07
N LEU A 50 6.28 -4.87 14.54
CA LEU A 50 5.88 -5.30 13.20
C LEU A 50 4.37 -5.56 13.08
N ARG A 51 3.71 -6.03 14.15
CA ARG A 51 2.25 -6.19 14.18
C ARG A 51 1.56 -4.84 14.20
N GLY A 52 2.04 -3.90 15.03
CA GLY A 52 1.54 -2.52 15.06
C GLY A 52 1.62 -1.88 13.68
N LEU A 53 2.80 -1.93 13.05
CA LEU A 53 3.00 -1.41 11.70
C LEU A 53 2.07 -2.07 10.67
N ARG A 54 1.87 -3.39 10.75
CA ARG A 54 0.96 -4.11 9.85
C ARG A 54 -0.48 -3.67 10.01
N ASP A 55 -0.92 -3.45 11.25
CA ASP A 55 -2.29 -3.05 11.53
C ASP A 55 -2.54 -1.60 11.12
N GLU A 56 -1.59 -0.70 11.38
CA GLU A 56 -1.62 0.68 10.87
C GLU A 56 -1.67 0.72 9.33
N LEU A 57 -0.82 -0.07 8.68
CA LEU A 57 -0.80 -0.16 7.22
C LEU A 57 -2.13 -0.68 6.68
N LYS A 58 -2.71 -1.69 7.34
CA LYS A 58 -4.03 -2.22 6.98
C LYS A 58 -5.10 -1.15 7.10
N THR A 59 -5.18 -0.44 8.22
CA THR A 59 -6.15 0.65 8.41
C THR A 59 -5.98 1.76 7.37
N TYR A 60 -4.74 2.14 7.06
CA TYR A 60 -4.46 3.12 6.01
C TYR A 60 -4.93 2.65 4.64
N MET A 61 -4.65 1.39 4.29
CA MET A 61 -5.07 0.80 3.02
C MET A 61 -6.59 0.71 2.92
N ASP A 62 -7.26 0.24 3.96
CA ASP A 62 -8.73 0.13 4.00
C ASP A 62 -9.38 1.51 3.78
N ALA A 63 -8.88 2.55 4.47
CA ALA A 63 -9.37 3.92 4.29
C ALA A 63 -9.11 4.46 2.86
N LYS A 64 -7.96 4.12 2.26
CA LYS A 64 -7.66 4.51 0.87
C LYS A 64 -8.56 3.80 -0.13
N VAL A 65 -8.81 2.50 0.06
CA VAL A 65 -9.70 1.71 -0.80
C VAL A 65 -11.12 2.26 -0.73
N GLU A 66 -11.66 2.48 0.48
CA GLU A 66 -12.99 3.08 0.64
C GLU A 66 -13.10 4.45 -0.04
N GLY A 67 -12.06 5.29 0.11
CA GLY A 67 -12.00 6.59 -0.56
C GLY A 67 -11.97 6.50 -2.09
N LEU A 68 -11.30 5.48 -2.64
CA LEU A 68 -11.28 5.22 -4.08
C LEU A 68 -12.63 4.69 -4.57
N GLU A 69 -13.26 3.76 -3.85
CA GLU A 69 -14.59 3.24 -4.18
C GLU A 69 -15.63 4.37 -4.27
N LYS A 70 -15.64 5.29 -3.29
CA LYS A 70 -16.52 6.48 -3.33
C LYS A 70 -16.28 7.34 -4.58
N ARG A 71 -15.02 7.52 -4.97
CA ARG A 71 -14.68 8.30 -6.17
C ARG A 71 -15.11 7.59 -7.46
N VAL A 72 -14.91 6.27 -7.55
CA VAL A 72 -15.35 5.46 -8.69
C VAL A 72 -16.87 5.54 -8.82
N ASN A 73 -17.61 5.28 -7.74
CA ASN A 73 -19.07 5.38 -7.74
C ASN A 73 -19.56 6.78 -8.15
N GLY A 74 -18.89 7.84 -7.66
CA GLY A 74 -19.21 9.21 -8.04
C GLY A 74 -18.92 9.51 -9.53
N VAL A 75 -17.90 8.89 -10.11
CA VAL A 75 -17.63 8.99 -11.55
C VAL A 75 -18.67 8.23 -12.36
N ASP A 76 -19.02 7.01 -11.98
CA ASP A 76 -20.02 6.20 -12.66
C ASP A 76 -21.38 6.92 -12.70
N GLN A 77 -21.77 7.55 -11.59
CA GLN A 77 -23.00 8.35 -11.55
C GLN A 77 -22.97 9.53 -12.53
N ARG A 78 -21.87 10.30 -12.55
CA ARG A 78 -21.70 11.41 -13.49
C ARG A 78 -21.71 10.95 -14.95
N VAL A 79 -21.11 9.81 -15.24
CA VAL A 79 -21.12 9.22 -16.58
C VAL A 79 -22.55 8.81 -16.96
N SER A 80 -23.30 8.19 -16.05
CA SER A 80 -24.70 7.84 -16.27
C SER A 80 -25.58 9.06 -16.51
N ASP A 81 -25.45 10.09 -15.67
CA ASP A 81 -26.20 11.35 -15.80
C ASP A 81 -25.88 12.04 -17.12
N LEU A 82 -24.60 12.11 -17.50
CA LEU A 82 -24.18 12.65 -18.78
C LEU A 82 -24.76 11.84 -19.95
N ALA A 83 -24.73 10.51 -19.88
CA ALA A 83 -25.31 9.65 -20.91
C ALA A 83 -26.83 9.88 -21.04
N ALA A 84 -27.55 10.07 -19.94
CA ALA A 84 -28.96 10.39 -19.93
C ALA A 84 -29.25 11.76 -20.58
N LEU A 85 -28.48 12.79 -20.21
CA LEU A 85 -28.58 14.13 -20.81
C LEU A 85 -28.31 14.10 -22.31
N VAL A 86 -27.24 13.41 -22.74
CA VAL A 86 -26.91 13.26 -24.17
C VAL A 86 -28.05 12.57 -24.91
N ARG A 87 -28.59 11.46 -24.38
CA ARG A 87 -29.74 10.77 -24.99
C ARG A 87 -30.96 11.68 -25.12
N ALA A 88 -31.31 12.41 -24.05
CA ALA A 88 -32.44 13.33 -24.06
C ALA A 88 -32.25 14.45 -25.10
N SER A 89 -31.04 15.03 -25.16
CA SER A 89 -30.72 16.09 -26.12
C SER A 89 -30.80 15.60 -27.58
N LEU A 90 -30.31 14.39 -27.87
CA LEU A 90 -30.40 13.81 -29.21
C LEU A 90 -31.85 13.56 -29.62
N ILE A 91 -32.67 13.03 -28.71
CA ILE A 91 -34.11 12.85 -28.97
C ILE A 91 -34.77 14.20 -29.27
N ALA A 92 -34.50 15.23 -28.45
CA ALA A 92 -35.05 16.56 -28.66
C ALA A 92 -34.66 17.13 -30.03
N ILE A 93 -33.37 17.06 -30.40
CA ILE A 93 -32.87 17.51 -31.71
C ILE A 93 -33.56 16.75 -32.85
N VAL A 94 -33.68 15.43 -32.76
CA VAL A 94 -34.33 14.61 -33.78
C VAL A 94 -35.80 15.01 -33.95
N VAL A 95 -36.54 15.19 -32.85
CA VAL A 95 -37.94 15.64 -32.88
C VAL A 95 -38.08 17.03 -33.50
N THR A 96 -37.21 17.97 -33.11
CA THR A 96 -37.20 19.33 -33.67
C THR A 96 -36.91 19.31 -35.17
N LEU A 97 -35.86 18.62 -35.61
CA LEU A 97 -35.50 18.52 -37.03
C LEU A 97 -36.61 17.85 -37.85
N ALA A 98 -37.18 16.75 -37.36
CA ALA A 98 -38.29 16.08 -38.02
C ALA A 98 -39.50 17.01 -38.18
N SER A 99 -39.87 17.77 -37.13
CA SER A 99 -40.96 18.74 -37.17
C SER A 99 -40.70 19.87 -38.17
N THR A 100 -39.49 20.46 -38.15
CA THR A 100 -39.10 21.55 -39.06
C THR A 100 -39.06 21.10 -40.52
N ILE A 101 -38.64 19.86 -40.81
CA ILE A 101 -38.51 19.36 -42.18
C ILE A 101 -39.85 18.82 -42.71
N LEU A 102 -40.58 18.03 -41.92
CA LEU A 102 -41.80 17.36 -42.38
C LEU A 102 -42.97 18.33 -42.53
N THR A 103 -43.15 19.28 -41.62
CA THR A 103 -44.27 20.23 -41.66
C THR A 103 -44.38 20.99 -43.00
N PRO A 104 -43.33 21.68 -43.49
CA PRO A 104 -43.41 22.36 -44.79
C PRO A 104 -43.57 21.38 -45.95
N LEU A 105 -43.03 20.16 -45.85
CA LEU A 105 -43.15 19.14 -46.89
C LEU A 105 -44.61 18.66 -47.04
N ILE A 106 -45.28 18.42 -45.91
CA ILE A 106 -46.68 18.02 -45.86
C ILE A 106 -47.58 19.15 -46.37
N LEU A 107 -47.32 20.40 -45.97
CA LEU A 107 -48.06 21.56 -46.46
C LEU A 107 -47.96 21.72 -47.98
N LYS A 108 -46.76 21.55 -48.55
CA LYS A 108 -46.55 21.54 -50.00
C LYS A 108 -47.31 20.39 -50.69
N LEU A 109 -47.32 19.19 -50.11
CA LEU A 109 -48.05 18.04 -50.65
C LEU A 109 -49.57 18.23 -50.62
N LEU A 110 -50.11 18.94 -49.61
CA LEU A 110 -51.53 19.24 -49.48
C LEU A 110 -51.99 20.43 -50.32
N GLY A 111 -51.08 21.11 -51.04
CA GLY A 111 -51.40 22.27 -51.87
C GLY A 111 -51.78 23.53 -51.08
N LEU A 112 -51.44 23.58 -49.78
CA LEU A 112 -51.65 24.74 -48.91
C LEU A 112 -50.52 25.77 -49.02
N LEU A 113 -49.43 25.43 -49.72
CA LEU A 113 -48.25 26.26 -49.93
C LEU A 113 -47.60 25.98 -51.28
#